data_AF-A0A091FJP1-F1
#
_entry.id   AF-A0A091FJP1-F1
#
_cell.length_a   1.000
_cell.length_b   1.000
_cell.length_c   1.000
_cell.angle_alpha   90.00
_cell.angle_beta   90.00
_cell.angle_gamma   90.00
#
_symmetry.space_group_name_H-M   'P 1'
#
loop_
_entity.id
_entity.type
_entity.pdbx_description
1 polymer ?
#
loop_
_entity_poly.entity_id
_entity_poly.type
_entity_poly.pdbx_seq_one_letter_code
_entity_poly.pdbx_strand_id
1 'polypeptide(L)'
;RLLDVIHTENKLYLVFEFLHQDLKKFMDSASLGGIPLPLIKSYLFQLLQGLAFCHAHRVLHRDLKPQNLLINADGAIKLADFGLARAFGMPGAMGSLVVQVVTLWYRAPEILLGCKYYSTAVDIWSLGCIFAEMITRRALFPGDSEIDQLFRIFRTLGTPDEAAWPGVTSMPDYKPSFPKWARQDFGKV
;
A
#
# COMPACT_ATOMS: atom_id res chain seq x y z
N ARG A 1 -3.86 17.05 7.04
CA ARG A 1 -3.29 17.84 8.17
C ARG A 1 -4.18 17.66 9.38
N LEU A 2 -3.61 17.23 10.51
CA LEU A 2 -4.31 17.25 11.80
C LEU A 2 -4.37 18.70 12.29
N LEU A 3 -5.58 19.19 12.56
CA LEU A 3 -5.85 20.55 12.99
C LEU A 3 -6.02 20.62 14.51
N ASP A 4 -6.72 19.64 15.08
CA ASP A 4 -7.03 19.62 16.51
C ASP A 4 -7.25 18.20 17.03
N VAL A 5 -7.06 18.01 18.33
CA VAL A 5 -7.32 16.77 19.06
C VAL A 5 -8.18 17.10 20.27
N ILE A 6 -9.45 16.71 20.20
CA ILE A 6 -10.43 17.01 21.25
C ILE A 6 -10.68 15.73 22.04
N HIS A 7 -10.42 15.77 23.34
CA HIS A 7 -10.65 14.65 24.25
C HIS A 7 -11.75 15.04 25.24
N THR A 8 -12.85 14.28 25.25
CA THR A 8 -13.98 14.51 26.16
C THR A 8 -14.44 13.18 26.73
N GLU A 9 -14.54 13.10 28.06
CA GLU A 9 -14.95 11.91 28.84
C GLU A 9 -14.28 10.60 28.35
N ASN A 10 -14.94 9.89 27.42
CA ASN A 10 -14.52 8.60 26.86
C ASN A 10 -14.41 8.61 25.32
N LYS A 11 -14.25 9.79 24.71
CA LYS A 11 -14.18 9.96 23.25
C LYS A 11 -12.97 10.80 22.87
N LEU A 12 -12.26 10.34 21.85
CA LEU A 12 -11.17 11.06 21.19
C LEU A 12 -11.64 11.47 19.79
N TYR A 13 -11.63 12.77 19.51
CA TYR A 13 -11.94 13.33 18.21
C TYR A 13 -10.67 13.89 17.59
N LEU A 14 -10.42 13.50 16.34
CA LEU A 14 -9.31 14.00 15.55
C LEU A 14 -9.88 14.90 14.45
N VAL A 15 -9.59 16.19 14.50
CA VAL A 15 -10.08 17.17 13.53
C VAL A 15 -9.03 17.34 12.44
N PHE A 16 -9.38 17.05 11.20
CA PHE A 16 -8.47 17.15 10.05
C PHE A 16 -8.92 18.24 9.07
N GLU A 17 -7.99 18.69 8.22
CA GLU A 17 -8.36 19.43 7.01
C GLU A 17 -9.32 18.61 6.14
N PHE A 18 -10.28 19.29 5.51
CA PHE A 18 -11.23 18.66 4.62
C PHE A 18 -10.70 18.62 3.18
N LEU A 19 -10.80 17.45 2.55
CA LEU A 19 -10.57 17.24 1.13
C LEU A 19 -11.82 16.62 0.52
N HIS A 20 -12.14 17.01 -0.71
CA HIS A 20 -13.46 16.79 -1.30
C HIS A 20 -13.74 15.33 -1.68
N GLN A 21 -12.69 14.57 -2.03
CA GLN A 21 -12.84 13.23 -2.58
C GLN A 21 -11.63 12.35 -2.25
N ASP A 22 -11.83 11.04 -2.21
CA ASP A 22 -10.76 10.04 -2.13
C ASP A 22 -10.41 9.49 -3.53
N LEU A 23 -9.18 8.99 -3.71
CA LEU A 23 -8.69 8.49 -4.99
C LEU A 23 -9.53 7.32 -5.49
N LYS A 24 -10.10 6.48 -4.61
CA LYS A 24 -10.97 5.37 -5.02
C LYS A 24 -12.19 5.89 -5.77
N LYS A 25 -12.95 6.81 -5.16
CA LYS A 25 -14.10 7.44 -5.79
C LYS A 25 -13.71 8.21 -7.05
N PHE A 26 -12.52 8.82 -7.07
CA PHE A 26 -12.04 9.52 -8.26
C PHE A 26 -11.78 8.57 -9.43
N MET A 27 -11.16 7.42 -9.18
CA MET A 27 -10.98 6.37 -10.20
C MET A 27 -12.32 5.79 -10.66
N ASP A 28 -13.26 5.56 -9.74
CA ASP A 28 -14.58 4.99 -10.06
C ASP A 28 -15.47 5.97 -10.86
N SER A 29 -15.27 7.29 -10.68
CA SER A 29 -16.00 8.34 -11.40
C SER A 29 -15.31 8.83 -12.68
N ALA A 30 -14.06 8.43 -12.92
CA ALA A 30 -13.35 8.79 -14.13
C ALA A 30 -14.08 8.25 -15.36
N SER A 31 -14.25 9.09 -16.39
CA SER A 31 -14.92 8.72 -17.64
C SER A 31 -14.21 7.57 -18.35
N LEU A 32 -14.78 7.07 -19.45
CA LEU A 32 -14.19 5.99 -20.26
C LEU A 32 -12.72 6.23 -20.66
N GLY A 33 -12.24 7.49 -20.63
CA GLY A 33 -10.85 7.87 -20.88
C GLY A 33 -9.87 7.67 -19.71
N GLY A 34 -10.33 7.38 -18.50
CA GLY A 34 -9.47 7.22 -17.31
C GLY A 34 -8.87 8.53 -16.80
N ILE A 35 -7.84 8.42 -15.94
CA ILE A 35 -7.12 9.59 -15.41
C ILE A 35 -6.04 10.01 -16.42
N PRO A 36 -5.92 11.30 -16.77
CA PRO A 36 -4.85 11.76 -17.65
C PRO A 36 -3.45 11.41 -17.11
N LEU A 37 -2.57 10.87 -17.96
CA LEU A 37 -1.19 10.50 -17.57
C LEU A 37 -0.41 11.62 -16.86
N PRO A 38 -0.51 12.91 -17.26
CA PRO A 38 0.14 13.99 -16.51
C PRO A 38 -0.35 14.11 -15.06
N LEU A 39 -1.64 13.87 -14.82
CA LEU A 39 -2.23 13.91 -13.49
C LEU A 39 -1.81 12.69 -12.66
N ILE A 40 -1.76 11.49 -13.25
CA ILE A 40 -1.20 10.29 -12.60
C ILE A 40 0.24 10.54 -12.17
N LYS A 41 1.06 11.11 -13.05
CA LYS A 41 2.45 11.47 -12.74
C LYS A 41 2.54 12.48 -11.60
N SER A 42 1.69 13.51 -11.62
CA SER A 42 1.59 14.51 -10.54
C SER A 42 1.24 13.85 -9.20
N TYR A 43 0.23 12.97 -9.19
CA TYR A 43 -0.18 12.26 -7.99
C TYR A 43 0.91 11.34 -7.46
N LEU A 44 1.52 10.52 -8.30
CA LEU A 44 2.62 9.65 -7.90
C LEU A 44 3.77 10.46 -7.27
N PHE A 45 4.12 11.59 -7.89
CA PHE A 45 5.18 12.47 -7.38
C PHE A 45 4.85 13.08 -6.01
N GLN A 46 3.62 13.54 -5.80
CA GLN A 46 3.18 14.08 -4.51
C GLN A 46 3.10 13.01 -3.42
N LEU A 47 2.64 11.80 -3.76
CA LEU A 47 2.58 10.65 -2.84
C LEU A 47 3.98 10.21 -2.41
N LEU A 48 4.93 10.16 -3.35
CA LEU A 48 6.34 9.86 -3.05
C LEU A 48 6.95 10.91 -2.11
N GLN A 49 6.65 12.20 -2.30
CA GLN A 49 7.09 13.25 -1.37
C GLN A 49 6.50 13.06 0.04
N GLY A 50 5.20 12.74 0.12
CA GLY A 50 4.54 12.45 1.39
C GLY A 50 5.17 11.25 2.12
N LEU A 51 5.42 10.15 1.39
CA LEU A 51 6.06 8.96 1.97
C LEU A 51 7.50 9.22 2.36
N ALA A 52 8.29 9.91 1.52
CA ALA A 52 9.66 10.28 1.85
C ALA A 52 9.72 11.10 3.16
N PHE A 53 8.79 12.04 3.33
CA PHE A 53 8.66 12.80 4.57
C PHE A 53 8.34 11.88 5.77
N CYS A 54 7.33 11.01 5.66
CA CYS A 54 6.97 10.07 6.74
C CYS A 54 8.14 9.13 7.11
N HIS A 55 8.79 8.55 6.10
CA HIS A 55 9.89 7.60 6.26
C HIS A 55 11.12 8.24 6.90
N ALA A 56 11.45 9.49 6.55
CA ALA A 56 12.51 10.27 7.19
C ALA A 56 12.25 10.52 8.69
N HIS A 57 10.97 10.61 9.08
CA HIS A 57 10.53 10.78 10.47
C HIS A 57 10.21 9.44 11.17
N ARG A 58 10.67 8.32 10.61
CA ARG A 58 10.49 6.97 11.14
C ARG A 58 9.03 6.53 11.27
N VAL A 59 8.14 7.03 10.42
CA VAL A 59 6.71 6.67 10.38
C VAL A 59 6.45 5.78 9.17
N LEU A 60 5.94 4.57 9.40
CA LEU A 60 5.38 3.72 8.33
C LEU A 60 3.87 3.94 8.23
N HIS A 61 3.31 3.98 7.02
CA HIS A 61 1.87 4.13 6.83
C HIS A 61 1.13 2.80 7.00
N ARG A 62 1.61 1.72 6.35
CA ARG A 62 1.15 0.31 6.45
C ARG A 62 -0.25 -0.01 5.91
N ASP A 63 -1.09 1.00 5.67
CA ASP A 63 -2.42 0.83 5.08
C ASP A 63 -2.64 1.78 3.89
N LEU A 64 -1.67 1.85 2.98
CA LEU A 64 -1.84 2.62 1.76
C LEU A 64 -2.81 1.89 0.82
N LYS A 65 -3.91 2.57 0.52
CA LYS A 65 -4.94 2.17 -0.42
C LYS A 65 -5.63 3.42 -0.98
N PRO A 66 -6.27 3.37 -2.16
CA PRO A 66 -6.88 4.54 -2.78
C PRO A 66 -7.91 5.27 -1.89
N GLN A 67 -8.58 4.57 -0.97
CA GLN A 67 -9.51 5.17 -0.01
C GLN A 67 -8.82 6.08 1.01
N ASN A 68 -7.54 5.84 1.29
CA ASN A 68 -6.72 6.60 2.24
C ASN A 68 -5.91 7.72 1.54
N LEU A 69 -6.17 7.97 0.25
CA LEU A 69 -5.53 9.03 -0.52
C LEU A 69 -6.58 10.07 -0.88
N LEU A 70 -6.45 11.27 -0.31
CA LEU A 70 -7.44 12.32 -0.46
C LEU A 70 -6.99 13.35 -1.50
N ILE A 71 -7.91 13.79 -2.35
CA ILE A 71 -7.67 14.75 -3.43
C ILE A 71 -8.50 16.02 -3.26
N ASN A 72 -7.99 17.14 -3.76
CA ASN A 72 -8.72 18.41 -3.83
C ASN A 72 -8.90 18.88 -5.29
N ALA A 73 -9.68 19.95 -5.47
CA ALA A 73 -9.99 20.50 -6.79
C ALA A 73 -8.76 21.10 -7.51
N ASP A 74 -7.71 21.46 -6.76
CA ASP A 74 -6.49 22.06 -7.30
C ASP A 74 -5.49 21.01 -7.83
N GLY A 75 -5.85 19.73 -7.82
CA GLY A 75 -4.99 18.64 -8.27
C GLY A 75 -3.91 18.22 -7.27
N ALA A 76 -4.09 18.56 -5.98
CA ALA A 76 -3.26 18.05 -4.90
C ALA A 76 -3.79 16.70 -4.40
N ILE A 77 -2.89 15.81 -4.00
CA ILE A 77 -3.20 14.53 -3.36
C ILE A 77 -2.43 14.40 -2.04
N LYS A 78 -3.08 13.88 -1.00
CA LYS A 78 -2.53 13.77 0.35
C LYS A 78 -2.75 12.40 0.96
N LEU A 79 -1.74 11.92 1.69
CA LEU A 79 -1.85 10.73 2.54
C LEU A 79 -2.81 11.02 3.71
N ALA A 80 -3.71 10.10 4.00
CA ALA A 80 -4.64 10.15 5.11
C ALA A 80 -4.71 8.79 5.82
N ASP A 81 -5.37 8.78 6.99
CA ASP A 81 -5.55 7.59 7.82
C ASP A 81 -4.24 6.89 8.24
N PHE A 82 -3.54 7.56 9.16
CA PHE A 82 -2.39 7.02 9.88
C PHE A 82 -2.81 6.14 11.07
N GLY A 83 -4.05 5.63 11.11
CA GLY A 83 -4.57 4.84 12.24
C GLY A 83 -3.80 3.54 12.52
N LEU A 84 -3.08 3.02 11.51
CA LEU A 84 -2.19 1.87 11.62
C LEU A 84 -0.71 2.24 11.55
N ALA A 85 -0.40 3.53 11.48
CA ALA A 85 0.96 4.03 11.39
C ALA A 85 1.72 3.77 12.69
N ARG A 86 3.00 3.42 12.57
CA ARG A 86 3.84 3.08 13.73
C ARG A 86 5.23 3.66 13.56
N ALA A 87 5.78 4.16 14.67
CA ALA A 87 7.19 4.49 14.76
C ALA A 87 8.01 3.20 14.67
N PHE A 88 8.92 3.09 13.70
CA PHE A 88 9.83 1.94 13.58
C PHE A 88 11.20 2.24 14.22
N GLY A 89 11.89 1.19 14.67
CA GLY A 89 13.22 1.30 15.30
C GLY A 89 13.24 1.41 16.83
N MET A 90 12.10 1.24 17.51
CA MET A 90 12.05 1.10 18.98
C MET A 90 11.88 -0.37 19.41
N PRO A 91 12.70 -0.90 20.34
CA PRO A 91 12.51 -2.24 20.89
C PRO A 91 11.10 -2.37 21.51
N GLY A 92 10.33 -3.39 21.12
CA GLY A 92 8.97 -3.61 21.62
C GLY A 92 7.82 -3.00 20.78
N ALA A 93 8.12 -2.17 19.78
CA ALA A 93 7.12 -1.68 18.81
C ALA A 93 6.68 -2.75 17.78
N MET A 94 7.13 -4.00 17.94
CA MET A 94 6.81 -5.14 17.05
C MET A 94 5.78 -6.10 17.66
N GLY A 95 5.02 -5.67 18.69
CA GLY A 95 4.02 -6.51 19.36
C GLY A 95 2.80 -6.78 18.48
N SER A 96 2.51 -8.08 18.30
CA SER A 96 1.29 -8.76 17.80
C SER A 96 0.45 -8.00 16.75
N LEU A 97 0.59 -8.38 15.48
CA LEU A 97 -0.36 -7.97 14.45
C LEU A 97 -1.69 -8.70 14.68
N VAL A 98 -2.71 -7.96 15.09
CA VAL A 98 -4.09 -8.42 14.87
C VAL A 98 -4.29 -8.41 13.36
N VAL A 99 -4.49 -9.59 12.78
CA VAL A 99 -4.94 -9.79 11.39
C VAL A 99 -6.33 -9.18 11.28
N GLN A 100 -6.40 -7.86 11.18
CA GLN A 100 -7.64 -7.18 10.86
C GLN A 100 -7.91 -7.38 9.37
N VAL A 101 -9.19 -7.59 9.09
CA VAL A 101 -9.79 -7.78 7.77
C VAL A 101 -9.57 -6.49 6.95
N VAL A 102 -8.38 -6.34 6.39
CA VAL A 102 -7.96 -5.21 5.55
C VAL A 102 -7.78 -5.70 4.12
N THR A 103 -8.06 -4.84 3.14
CA THR A 103 -7.86 -5.10 1.71
C THR A 103 -6.44 -5.61 1.43
N LEU A 104 -6.33 -6.86 0.99
CA LEU A 104 -5.04 -7.53 0.73
C LEU A 104 -4.28 -6.98 -0.48
N TRP A 105 -4.97 -6.26 -1.37
CA TRP A 105 -4.51 -5.96 -2.72
C TRP A 105 -3.22 -5.14 -2.79
N TYR A 106 -2.93 -4.38 -1.74
CA TYR A 106 -1.76 -3.50 -1.62
C TYR A 106 -0.71 -4.04 -0.65
N ARG A 107 -0.88 -5.25 -0.13
CA ARG A 107 0.03 -5.84 0.86
C ARG A 107 1.28 -6.40 0.20
N ALA A 108 2.44 -6.09 0.77
CA ALA A 108 3.74 -6.53 0.29
C ALA A 108 3.97 -8.04 0.51
N PRO A 109 4.72 -8.72 -0.39
CA PRO A 109 4.93 -10.17 -0.32
C PRO A 109 5.66 -10.62 0.94
N GLU A 110 6.55 -9.81 1.51
CA GLU A 110 7.23 -10.13 2.77
C GLU A 110 6.27 -10.20 3.95
N ILE A 111 5.21 -9.38 3.95
CA ILE A 111 4.17 -9.45 4.98
C ILE A 111 3.34 -10.72 4.78
N LEU A 112 2.99 -11.05 3.53
CA LEU A 112 2.23 -12.27 3.19
C LEU A 112 3.00 -13.56 3.46
N LEU A 113 4.33 -13.51 3.44
CA LEU A 113 5.24 -14.62 3.77
C LEU A 113 5.60 -14.69 5.26
N GLY A 114 4.95 -13.88 6.10
CA GLY A 114 5.10 -13.93 7.55
C GLY A 114 6.37 -13.28 8.09
N CYS A 115 7.06 -12.44 7.29
CA CYS A 115 8.25 -11.75 7.76
C CYS A 115 7.91 -10.84 8.94
N LYS A 116 8.55 -11.09 10.08
CA LYS A 116 8.35 -10.29 11.30
C LYS A 116 8.96 -8.89 11.19
N TYR A 117 9.96 -8.72 10.33
CA TYR A 117 10.70 -7.48 10.14
C TYR A 117 10.41 -6.89 8.77
N TYR A 118 9.62 -5.83 8.76
CA TYR A 118 9.33 -5.05 7.56
C TYR A 118 9.79 -3.60 7.74
N SER A 119 10.06 -2.96 6.61
CA SER A 119 10.64 -1.61 6.54
C SER A 119 9.73 -0.67 5.74
N THR A 120 10.26 0.49 5.37
CA THR A 120 9.64 1.47 4.47
C THR A 120 9.25 0.87 3.11
N ALA A 121 9.85 -0.26 2.71
CA ALA A 121 9.56 -0.95 1.45
C ALA A 121 8.09 -1.36 1.30
N VAL A 122 7.38 -1.65 2.40
CA VAL A 122 5.97 -2.09 2.33
C VAL A 122 5.06 -0.98 1.81
N ASP A 123 5.34 0.28 2.17
CA ASP A 123 4.58 1.43 1.68
C ASP A 123 4.89 1.68 0.18
N ILE A 124 6.15 1.46 -0.24
CA ILE A 124 6.55 1.59 -1.64
C ILE A 124 5.87 0.52 -2.50
N TRP A 125 5.75 -0.71 -2.01
CA TRP A 125 4.98 -1.77 -2.67
C TRP A 125 3.52 -1.38 -2.87
N SER A 126 2.85 -0.92 -1.80
CA SER A 126 1.46 -0.48 -1.88
C SER A 126 1.28 0.66 -2.88
N LEU A 127 2.18 1.65 -2.88
CA LEU A 127 2.14 2.76 -3.83
C LEU A 127 2.37 2.28 -5.27
N GLY A 128 3.23 1.29 -5.50
CA GLY A 128 3.41 0.67 -6.81
C GLY A 128 2.13 -0.01 -7.32
N CYS A 129 1.39 -0.69 -6.45
CA CYS A 129 0.10 -1.28 -6.78
C CYS A 129 -0.94 -0.20 -7.14
N ILE A 130 -1.00 0.88 -6.35
CA ILE A 130 -1.89 2.03 -6.61
C ILE A 130 -1.51 2.71 -7.94
N PHE A 131 -0.23 2.86 -8.23
CA PHE A 131 0.24 3.45 -9.49
C PHE A 131 -0.22 2.64 -10.70
N ALA A 132 -0.06 1.32 -10.65
CA ALA A 132 -0.59 0.44 -11.69
C ALA A 132 -2.11 0.57 -11.83
N GLU A 133 -2.85 0.61 -10.71
CA GLU A 133 -4.31 0.76 -10.72
C GLU A 133 -4.76 2.10 -11.33
N MET A 134 -4.04 3.21 -11.08
CA MET A 134 -4.34 4.50 -11.72
C MET A 134 -4.20 4.44 -13.25
N ILE A 135 -3.25 3.64 -13.77
CA ILE A 135 -3.01 3.48 -15.20
C ILE A 135 -4.03 2.51 -15.84
N THR A 136 -4.20 1.33 -15.24
CA THR A 136 -4.97 0.22 -15.83
C THR A 136 -6.45 0.30 -15.51
N ARG A 137 -6.82 1.12 -14.50
CA ARG A 137 -8.17 1.21 -13.91
C ARG A 137 -8.64 -0.08 -13.24
N ARG A 138 -7.71 -1.00 -12.95
CA ARG A 138 -7.98 -2.28 -12.32
C ARG A 138 -6.92 -2.51 -11.25
N ALA A 139 -7.34 -3.00 -10.09
CA ALA A 139 -6.40 -3.40 -9.06
C ALA A 139 -5.38 -4.40 -9.62
N LEU A 140 -4.10 -4.16 -9.35
CA LEU A 140 -3.00 -4.96 -9.91
C LEU A 140 -3.04 -6.41 -9.42
N PHE A 141 -3.33 -6.60 -8.13
CA PHE A 141 -3.39 -7.91 -7.50
C PHE A 141 -4.66 -8.05 -6.66
N PRO A 142 -5.83 -8.35 -7.27
CA PRO A 142 -7.09 -8.45 -6.55
C PRO A 142 -7.28 -9.83 -5.92
N GLY A 143 -6.50 -10.15 -4.88
CA GLY A 143 -6.61 -11.41 -4.13
C GLY A 143 -7.80 -11.43 -3.16
N ASP A 144 -8.40 -12.61 -2.99
CA ASP A 144 -9.51 -12.84 -2.04
C ASP A 144 -9.08 -13.53 -0.73
N SER A 145 -7.84 -14.03 -0.69
CA SER A 145 -7.20 -14.69 0.44
C SER A 145 -5.69 -14.42 0.41
N GLU A 146 -4.97 -14.63 1.52
CA GLU A 146 -3.52 -14.36 1.56
C GLU A 146 -2.74 -15.20 0.54
N ILE A 147 -3.14 -16.45 0.34
CA ILE A 147 -2.51 -17.33 -0.65
C ILE A 147 -2.86 -16.94 -2.09
N ASP A 148 -4.10 -16.56 -2.37
CA ASP A 148 -4.50 -16.07 -3.70
C ASP A 148 -3.79 -14.75 -4.02
N GLN A 149 -3.70 -13.83 -3.05
CA GLN A 149 -2.93 -12.59 -3.17
C GLN A 149 -1.47 -12.88 -3.54
N LEU A 150 -0.81 -13.78 -2.79
CA LEU A 150 0.57 -14.16 -3.04
C LEU A 150 0.75 -14.80 -4.43
N PHE A 151 -0.15 -15.69 -4.83
CA PHE A 151 -0.09 -16.35 -6.14
C PHE A 151 -0.34 -15.39 -7.30
N ARG A 152 -1.19 -14.38 -7.15
CA ARG A 152 -1.35 -13.32 -8.15
C ARG A 152 -0.06 -12.52 -8.33
N ILE A 153 0.60 -12.17 -7.22
CA ILE A 153 1.90 -11.51 -7.27
C ILE A 153 2.91 -12.37 -8.04
N PHE A 154 3.02 -13.66 -7.71
CA PHE A 154 3.97 -14.56 -8.36
C PHE A 154 3.65 -14.81 -9.84
N ARG A 155 2.37 -14.89 -10.22
CA ARG A 155 1.97 -15.05 -11.63
C ARG A 155 2.42 -13.89 -12.50
N THR A 156 2.49 -12.68 -11.94
CA THR A 156 2.90 -11.48 -12.68
C THR A 156 4.41 -11.25 -12.57
N LEU A 157 4.99 -11.33 -11.37
CA LEU A 157 6.38 -10.96 -11.11
C LEU A 157 7.35 -12.15 -11.13
N GLY A 158 6.84 -13.37 -11.25
CA GLY A 158 7.58 -14.61 -11.10
C GLY A 158 7.57 -15.09 -9.64
N THR A 159 7.63 -16.42 -9.45
CA THR A 159 7.81 -16.99 -8.11
C THR A 159 9.23 -16.68 -7.62
N PRO A 160 9.42 -16.03 -6.47
CA PRO A 160 10.75 -15.69 -5.99
C PRO A 160 11.55 -16.94 -5.63
N ASP A 161 12.84 -16.87 -5.93
CA ASP A 161 13.87 -17.83 -5.55
C ASP A 161 15.05 -17.09 -4.88
N GLU A 162 16.07 -17.84 -4.45
CA GLU A 162 17.24 -17.27 -3.78
C GLU A 162 18.10 -16.36 -4.70
N ALA A 163 17.92 -16.45 -6.03
CA ALA A 163 18.60 -15.57 -6.97
C ALA A 163 17.92 -14.19 -7.03
N ALA A 164 16.59 -14.16 -7.13
CA ALA A 164 15.81 -12.92 -7.18
C ALA A 164 15.61 -12.28 -5.79
N TRP A 165 15.52 -13.10 -4.75
CA TRP A 165 15.30 -12.68 -3.37
C TRP A 165 16.06 -13.59 -2.39
N PRO A 166 17.32 -13.26 -2.07
CA PRO A 166 18.10 -13.99 -1.08
C PRO A 166 17.40 -14.02 0.28
N GLY A 167 17.22 -15.23 0.84
CA GLY A 167 16.55 -15.50 2.10
C GLY A 167 15.05 -15.82 1.97
N VAL A 168 14.45 -15.75 0.79
CA VAL A 168 13.00 -15.97 0.61
C VAL A 168 12.57 -17.37 1.04
N THR A 169 13.42 -18.38 0.85
CA THR A 169 13.12 -19.77 1.24
C THR A 169 13.12 -20.00 2.75
N SER A 170 13.68 -19.05 3.51
CA SER A 170 13.74 -19.08 4.97
C SER A 170 12.61 -18.27 5.63
N MET A 171 11.69 -17.69 4.84
CA MET A 171 10.54 -16.99 5.40
C MET A 171 9.55 -17.96 6.05
N PRO A 172 8.88 -17.56 7.16
CA PRO A 172 8.02 -18.45 7.94
C PRO A 172 6.95 -19.18 7.12
N ASP A 173 6.32 -18.46 6.18
CA ASP A 173 5.21 -18.99 5.40
C ASP A 173 5.61 -19.38 3.96
N TYR A 174 6.90 -19.32 3.63
CA TYR A 174 7.38 -19.85 2.35
C TYR A 174 7.23 -21.38 2.31
N LYS A 175 6.69 -21.91 1.21
CA LYS A 175 6.61 -23.35 0.97
C LYS A 175 7.36 -23.70 -0.32
N PRO A 176 8.31 -24.66 -0.29
CA PRO A 176 8.98 -25.14 -1.50
C PRO A 176 8.01 -25.69 -2.56
N SER A 177 6.82 -26.13 -2.14
CA SER A 177 5.75 -26.63 -2.99
C SER A 177 4.94 -25.54 -3.71
N PHE A 178 5.24 -24.24 -3.49
CA PHE A 178 4.60 -23.18 -4.25
C PHE A 178 4.84 -23.35 -5.76
N PRO A 179 3.83 -23.11 -6.61
CA PRO A 179 4.01 -23.21 -8.05
C PRO A 179 5.09 -22.24 -8.54
N LYS A 180 5.82 -22.64 -9.57
CA LYS A 180 6.90 -21.84 -10.16
C LYS A 180 6.38 -21.13 -11.41
N TRP A 181 6.03 -19.85 -11.27
CA TRP A 181 5.62 -18.99 -12.36
C TRP A 181 6.81 -18.21 -12.93
N ALA A 182 6.84 -18.05 -14.24
CA ALA A 182 7.77 -17.15 -14.92
C ALA A 182 7.30 -15.70 -14.79
N ARG A 183 8.25 -14.78 -14.71
CA ARG A 183 7.96 -13.34 -14.71
C ARG A 183 7.36 -12.91 -16.06
N GLN A 184 6.32 -12.09 -16.00
CA GLN A 184 5.69 -11.50 -17.18
C GLN A 184 6.34 -10.17 -17.54
N ASP A 185 6.26 -9.83 -18.83
CA ASP A 185 6.55 -8.48 -19.33
C ASP A 185 5.41 -7.54 -18.90
N PHE A 186 5.75 -6.39 -18.31
CA PHE A 186 4.76 -5.43 -17.82
C PHE A 186 3.89 -4.82 -18.92
N GLY A 187 4.34 -4.85 -20.19
CA GLY A 187 3.50 -4.45 -21.32
C GLY A 187 2.34 -5.42 -21.61
N LYS A 188 2.32 -6.61 -20.99
CA LYS A 188 1.28 -7.63 -21.14
C LYS A 188 0.36 -7.76 -19.92
N VAL A 189 0.61 -6.96 -18.88
CA VAL A 189 -0.07 -7.01 -17.56
C VAL A 189 -1.16 -5.95 -17.49
#